data_AF-A0A2U2SPV4-F1
#
_entry.id   AF-A0A2U2SPV4-F1
#
_cell.length_a   1.000
_cell.length_b   1.000
_cell.length_c   1.000
_cell.angle_alpha   90.00
_cell.angle_beta   90.00
_cell.angle_gamma   90.00
#
_symmetry.space_group_name_H-M   'P 1'
#
loop_
_entity.id
_entity.type
_entity.pdbx_description
1 polymer ?
#
loop_
_entity_poly.entity_id
_entity_poly.type
_entity_poly.pdbx_seq_one_letter_code
_entity_poly.pdbx_strand_id
1 'polypeptide(L)'
;MVATSPITTQTDNPLQDGRKRAMLLAALYIAQEQFGWLSEEAIQRVAERLNLTVGQVKSTASFYTMFKLQPQGKYRIQVCEGLSCYLVGGAEPIINYIAEKLGIQPGETTPDGKFTLEVVQCLAACGTAPAVKVNDELYENMTFSAIDQLLERLQQEN
;
A
#
# COMPACT_ATOMS: atom_id res chain seq x y z
N MET A 1 31.65 -32.13 -32.27
CA MET A 1 30.31 -31.98 -32.86
C MET A 1 29.33 -31.73 -31.72
N VAL A 2 29.26 -30.49 -31.23
CA VAL A 2 28.25 -30.09 -30.24
C VAL A 2 27.05 -29.63 -31.05
N ALA A 3 25.97 -30.39 -31.00
CA ALA A 3 24.71 -30.00 -31.61
C ALA A 3 24.23 -28.71 -30.93
N THR A 4 24.27 -27.60 -31.66
CA THR A 4 23.61 -26.36 -31.29
C THR A 4 22.11 -26.58 -31.41
N SER A 5 21.49 -27.08 -30.34
CA SER A 5 20.04 -27.07 -30.22
C SER A 5 19.56 -25.62 -30.37
N PRO A 6 18.55 -25.35 -31.22
CA PRO A 6 18.04 -24.00 -31.38
C PRO A 6 17.46 -23.54 -30.05
N ILE A 7 17.84 -22.34 -29.62
CA ILE A 7 17.17 -21.63 -28.53
C ILE A 7 15.78 -21.27 -29.07
N THR A 8 14.83 -22.18 -28.94
CA THR A 8 13.41 -21.86 -29.03
C THR A 8 13.14 -20.87 -27.91
N THR A 9 12.91 -19.60 -28.27
CA THR A 9 12.30 -18.61 -27.39
C THR A 9 10.93 -19.15 -26.97
N GLN A 10 10.89 -19.81 -25.81
CA GLN A 10 9.67 -20.28 -25.15
C GLN A 10 8.84 -19.06 -24.76
N THR A 11 8.07 -18.53 -25.71
CA THR A 11 7.10 -17.45 -25.47
C THR A 11 5.74 -18.00 -25.06
N ASP A 12 5.59 -19.33 -25.03
CA ASP A 12 4.34 -20.02 -24.73
C ASP A 12 4.16 -20.34 -23.24
N ASN A 13 5.14 -19.99 -22.41
CA ASN A 13 4.99 -20.01 -20.96
C ASN A 13 4.65 -18.58 -20.48
N PRO A 14 3.45 -18.32 -19.94
CA PRO A 14 3.10 -17.01 -19.36
C PRO A 14 4.09 -16.55 -18.27
N LEU A 15 4.83 -17.49 -17.66
CA LEU A 15 5.91 -17.21 -16.71
C LEU A 15 7.19 -16.64 -17.35
N GLN A 16 7.33 -16.56 -18.67
CA GLN A 16 8.59 -16.11 -19.31
C GLN A 16 8.46 -14.81 -20.10
N ASP A 17 7.24 -14.29 -20.33
CA ASP A 17 7.08 -12.98 -20.98
C ASP A 17 7.31 -11.84 -19.97
N GLY A 18 8.54 -11.32 -19.95
CA GLY A 18 8.94 -10.22 -19.08
C GLY A 18 8.10 -8.95 -19.24
N ARG A 19 7.49 -8.72 -20.41
CA ARG A 19 6.66 -7.53 -20.66
C ARG A 19 5.33 -7.59 -19.90
N LYS A 20 4.68 -8.74 -19.91
CA LYS A 20 3.41 -8.97 -19.17
C LYS A 20 3.63 -8.84 -17.67
N ARG A 21 4.75 -9.38 -17.16
CA ARG A 21 5.14 -9.22 -15.76
C ARG A 21 5.46 -7.78 -15.38
N ALA A 22 6.13 -7.03 -16.27
CA ALA A 22 6.39 -5.62 -16.03
C ALA A 22 5.10 -4.78 -15.92
N MET A 23 4.05 -5.14 -16.67
CA MET A 23 2.76 -4.46 -16.62
C MET A 23 1.90 -4.82 -15.40
N LEU A 24 2.18 -5.94 -14.74
CA LEU A 24 1.34 -6.48 -13.66
C LEU A 24 1.16 -5.50 -12.49
N LEU A 25 2.25 -4.88 -12.02
CA LEU A 25 2.18 -3.93 -10.90
C LEU A 25 1.32 -2.71 -11.27
N ALA A 26 1.51 -2.16 -12.48
CA ALA A 26 0.74 -1.01 -12.94
C ALA A 26 -0.75 -1.37 -13.11
N ALA A 27 -1.07 -2.55 -13.63
CA ALA A 27 -2.44 -3.02 -13.78
C ALA A 27 -3.13 -3.19 -12.41
N LEU A 28 -2.42 -3.75 -11.42
CA LEU A 28 -2.93 -3.87 -10.05
C LEU A 28 -3.12 -2.51 -9.39
N TYR A 29 -2.20 -1.56 -9.62
CA TYR A 29 -2.32 -0.20 -9.08
C TYR A 29 -3.57 0.50 -9.61
N ILE A 30 -3.78 0.47 -10.93
CA ILE A 30 -4.98 1.05 -11.56
C ILE A 30 -6.25 0.37 -11.05
N ALA A 31 -6.26 -0.95 -10.93
CA ALA A 31 -7.41 -1.67 -10.39
C ALA A 31 -7.73 -1.26 -8.94
N GLN A 32 -6.69 -1.11 -8.10
CA GLN A 32 -6.87 -0.65 -6.73
C GLN A 32 -7.36 0.79 -6.65
N GLU A 33 -6.85 1.69 -7.48
CA GLU A 33 -7.28 3.10 -7.50
C GLU A 33 -8.78 3.25 -7.81
N GLN A 34 -9.32 2.40 -8.69
CA GLN A 34 -10.73 2.43 -9.07
C GLN A 34 -11.68 1.94 -7.97
N PHE A 35 -11.27 0.96 -7.16
CA PHE A 35 -12.13 0.31 -6.18
C PHE A 35 -11.71 0.54 -4.72
N GLY A 36 -10.59 1.23 -4.47
CA GLY A 36 -9.97 1.44 -3.16
C GLY A 36 -9.17 0.25 -2.62
N TRP A 37 -9.42 -0.95 -3.13
CA TRP A 37 -8.76 -2.20 -2.77
C TRP A 37 -8.89 -3.23 -3.90
N LEU A 38 -8.14 -4.33 -3.81
CA LEU A 38 -8.14 -5.42 -4.79
C LEU A 38 -9.09 -6.54 -4.34
N SER A 39 -10.30 -6.53 -4.89
CA SER A 39 -11.23 -7.66 -4.78
C SER A 39 -10.75 -8.87 -5.58
N GLU A 40 -11.26 -10.06 -5.26
CA GLU A 40 -10.95 -11.26 -6.03
C GLU A 40 -11.38 -11.11 -7.51
N GLU A 41 -12.49 -10.40 -7.77
CA GLU A 41 -12.93 -10.07 -9.12
C GLU A 41 -11.94 -9.16 -9.86
N ALA A 42 -11.40 -8.14 -9.18
CA ALA A 42 -10.39 -7.25 -9.75
C ALA A 42 -9.10 -8.04 -10.10
N ILE A 43 -8.65 -8.91 -9.21
CA ILE A 43 -7.51 -9.82 -9.44
C ILE A 43 -7.76 -10.72 -10.65
N GLN A 44 -8.95 -11.32 -10.73
CA GLN A 44 -9.33 -12.17 -11.86
C GLN A 44 -9.33 -11.40 -13.18
N ARG A 45 -9.88 -10.18 -13.19
CA ARG A 45 -9.88 -9.33 -14.40
C ARG A 45 -8.49 -8.90 -14.84
N VAL A 46 -7.58 -8.62 -13.91
CA VAL A 46 -6.17 -8.35 -14.23
C VAL A 46 -5.50 -9.60 -14.83
N ALA A 47 -5.76 -10.77 -14.26
CA ALA A 47 -5.23 -12.04 -14.75
C ALA A 47 -5.69 -12.32 -16.19
N GLU A 48 -6.99 -12.14 -16.48
CA GLU A 48 -7.58 -12.30 -17.81
C GLU A 48 -6.96 -11.32 -18.82
N ARG A 49 -6.86 -10.04 -18.46
CA ARG A 49 -6.31 -9.00 -19.37
C ARG A 49 -4.84 -9.21 -19.71
N LEU A 50 -4.04 -9.69 -18.76
CA LEU A 50 -2.60 -9.91 -18.96
C LEU A 50 -2.28 -11.34 -19.43
N ASN A 51 -3.30 -12.21 -19.57
CA ASN A 51 -3.13 -13.64 -19.87
C ASN A 51 -2.14 -14.31 -18.90
N LEU A 52 -2.36 -14.07 -17.60
CA LEU A 52 -1.64 -14.64 -16.46
C LEU A 52 -2.59 -15.51 -15.63
N THR A 53 -2.04 -16.38 -14.78
CA THR A 53 -2.88 -17.15 -13.86
C THR A 53 -3.27 -16.30 -12.65
N VAL A 54 -4.47 -16.53 -12.10
CA VAL A 54 -4.93 -15.85 -10.88
C VAL A 54 -3.93 -16.03 -9.73
N GLY A 55 -3.33 -17.22 -9.61
CA GLY A 55 -2.30 -17.49 -8.60
C GLY A 55 -1.06 -16.59 -8.74
N GLN A 56 -0.61 -16.28 -9.95
CA GLN A 56 0.52 -15.37 -10.19
C GLN A 56 0.17 -13.93 -9.77
N VAL A 57 -1.02 -13.47 -10.16
CA VAL A 57 -1.49 -12.13 -9.84
C VAL A 57 -1.68 -11.98 -8.34
N LYS A 58 -2.33 -12.95 -7.69
CA LYS A 58 -2.57 -12.98 -6.26
C LYS A 58 -1.27 -13.05 -5.45
N SER A 59 -0.32 -13.89 -5.87
CA SER A 59 1.00 -13.95 -5.24
C SER A 59 1.72 -12.60 -5.30
N THR A 60 1.65 -11.91 -6.43
CA THR A 60 2.23 -10.57 -6.57
C THR A 60 1.51 -9.54 -5.70
N ALA A 61 0.18 -9.55 -5.71
CA ALA A 61 -0.62 -8.64 -4.90
C ALA A 61 -0.39 -8.83 -3.40
N SER A 62 -0.22 -10.07 -2.92
CA SER A 62 0.10 -10.36 -1.51
C SER A 62 1.53 -10.01 -1.12
N PHE A 63 2.45 -9.92 -2.09
CA PHE A 63 3.87 -9.68 -1.83
C PHE A 63 4.15 -8.20 -1.54
N TYR A 64 3.47 -7.29 -2.24
CA TYR A 64 3.66 -5.85 -2.06
C TYR A 64 2.65 -5.28 -1.06
N THR A 65 3.13 -4.73 0.06
CA THR A 65 2.31 -4.10 1.11
C THR A 65 1.49 -2.90 0.63
N MET A 66 1.85 -2.32 -0.52
CA MET A 66 1.08 -1.25 -1.18
C MET A 66 -0.31 -1.71 -1.64
N PHE A 67 -0.44 -2.99 -1.98
CA PHE A 67 -1.70 -3.58 -2.44
C PHE A 67 -2.52 -4.09 -1.27
N LYS A 68 -3.81 -3.78 -1.29
CA LYS A 68 -4.75 -4.05 -0.21
C LYS A 68 -5.75 -5.08 -0.70
N LEU A 69 -5.73 -6.26 -0.07
CA LEU A 69 -6.61 -7.38 -0.40
C LEU A 69 -7.92 -7.38 0.40
N GLN A 70 -8.13 -6.35 1.21
CA GLN A 70 -9.31 -6.15 2.02
C GLN A 70 -9.78 -4.70 1.88
N PRO A 71 -11.08 -4.43 2.07
CA PRO A 71 -11.59 -3.06 2.13
C PRO A 71 -10.80 -2.21 3.14
N GLN A 72 -10.57 -0.96 2.77
CA GLN A 72 -9.89 0.03 3.61
C GLN A 72 -10.80 1.26 3.72
N GLY A 73 -10.54 2.08 4.73
CA GLY A 73 -11.20 3.36 4.87
C GLY A 73 -10.77 4.36 3.79
N LYS A 74 -11.57 5.41 3.61
CA LYS A 74 -11.31 6.49 2.64
C LYS A 74 -9.92 7.13 2.81
N TYR A 75 -9.48 7.28 4.05
CA TYR A 75 -8.21 7.89 4.43
C TYR A 75 -7.30 6.86 5.11
N ARG A 76 -6.23 6.48 4.43
CA ARG A 76 -5.23 5.56 4.95
C ARG A 76 -4.09 6.34 5.60
N ILE A 77 -4.05 6.34 6.92
CA ILE A 77 -3.04 7.01 7.72
C ILE A 77 -1.89 6.03 7.96
N GLN A 78 -0.74 6.28 7.34
CA GLN A 78 0.47 5.48 7.43
C GLN A 78 1.49 6.20 8.29
N VAL A 79 1.80 5.68 9.47
CA VAL A 79 2.79 6.28 10.38
C VAL A 79 4.15 5.60 10.23
N CYS A 80 5.21 6.40 10.09
CA CYS A 80 6.59 5.91 9.96
C CYS A 80 7.15 5.41 11.31
N GLU A 81 7.50 4.14 11.38
CA GLU A 81 8.18 3.49 12.51
C GLU A 81 9.70 3.32 12.28
N GLY A 82 10.22 3.86 11.18
CA GLY A 82 11.63 3.79 10.86
C GLY A 82 12.52 4.44 11.93
N LEU A 83 13.78 3.99 12.00
CA LEU A 83 14.73 4.35 13.06
C LEU A 83 14.79 5.86 13.35
N SER A 84 14.83 6.72 12.33
CA SER A 84 14.88 8.17 12.56
C SER A 84 13.61 8.71 13.23
N CYS A 85 12.42 8.24 12.86
CA CYS A 85 11.16 8.61 13.50
C CYS A 85 11.05 8.06 14.92
N TYR A 86 11.64 6.89 15.17
CA TYR A 86 11.77 6.32 16.51
C TYR A 86 12.69 7.16 17.40
N LEU A 87 13.89 7.52 16.92
CA LEU A 87 14.91 8.24 17.70
C LEU A 87 14.49 9.67 18.09
N VAL A 88 13.66 10.33 17.29
CA VAL A 88 13.08 11.64 17.67
C VAL A 88 11.88 11.50 18.63
N GLY A 89 11.53 10.27 19.03
CA GLY A 89 10.41 9.97 19.93
C GLY A 89 9.04 10.13 19.27
N GLY A 90 8.96 10.04 17.94
CA GLY A 90 7.74 10.28 17.19
C GLY A 90 6.93 9.02 16.87
N ALA A 91 7.61 7.93 16.52
CA ALA A 91 6.97 6.72 15.98
C ALA A 91 5.87 6.15 16.89
N GLU A 92 6.23 5.53 18.02
CA GLU A 92 5.27 4.93 18.96
C GLU A 92 4.26 5.95 19.52
N PRO A 93 4.67 7.15 19.99
CA PRO A 93 3.72 8.08 20.58
C PRO A 93 2.67 8.57 19.59
N ILE A 94 3.03 8.82 18.32
CA ILE A 94 2.06 9.22 17.29
C ILE A 94 1.10 8.08 16.95
N ILE A 95 1.61 6.85 16.81
CA ILE A 95 0.76 5.67 16.54
C ILE A 95 -0.29 5.52 17.65
N ASN A 96 0.16 5.54 18.92
CA ASN A 96 -0.73 5.40 20.07
C ASN A 96 -1.73 6.55 20.18
N TYR A 97 -1.29 7.77 19.91
CA TYR A 97 -2.15 8.95 19.95
C TYR A 97 -3.27 8.88 18.91
N ILE A 98 -2.96 8.49 17.67
CA ILE A 98 -3.97 8.34 16.61
C ILE A 98 -4.92 7.18 16.92
N ALA A 99 -4.38 6.05 17.40
CA ALA A 99 -5.15 4.89 17.80
C ALA A 99 -6.19 5.23 18.89
N GLU A 100 -5.79 5.98 19.92
CA GLU A 100 -6.68 6.43 21.00
C GLU A 100 -7.77 7.38 20.48
N LYS A 101 -7.39 8.35 19.64
CA LYS A 101 -8.31 9.36 19.09
C LYS A 101 -9.37 8.78 18.17
N LEU A 102 -9.01 7.77 17.39
CA LEU A 102 -9.91 7.09 16.46
C LEU A 102 -10.58 5.86 17.06
N GLY A 103 -10.13 5.40 18.23
CA GLY A 103 -10.66 4.21 18.90
C GLY A 103 -10.39 2.91 18.14
N ILE A 104 -9.26 2.81 17.45
CA ILE A 104 -8.86 1.65 16.62
C ILE A 104 -7.42 1.24 16.91
N GLN A 105 -7.05 0.01 16.56
CA GLN A 105 -5.67 -0.48 16.62
C GLN A 105 -4.94 -0.32 15.27
N PRO A 106 -3.60 -0.35 15.26
CA PRO A 106 -2.82 -0.47 14.03
C PRO A 106 -3.28 -1.67 13.17
N GLY A 107 -3.58 -1.41 11.91
CA GLY A 107 -4.13 -2.36 10.95
C GLY A 107 -5.65 -2.37 10.86
N GLU A 108 -6.36 -1.67 11.75
CA GLU A 108 -7.81 -1.61 11.77
C GLU A 108 -8.36 -0.37 11.04
N THR A 109 -9.64 -0.46 10.69
CA THR A 109 -10.40 0.62 10.07
C THR A 109 -11.53 1.04 11.00
N THR A 110 -11.78 2.34 11.09
CA THR A 110 -12.86 2.89 11.92
C THR A 110 -14.24 2.36 11.48
N PRO A 111 -15.21 2.20 12.40
CA PRO A 111 -16.53 1.65 12.06
C PRO A 111 -17.33 2.46 11.03
N ASP A 112 -17.02 3.76 10.88
CA ASP A 112 -17.60 4.65 9.88
C ASP A 112 -16.95 4.50 8.49
N GLY A 113 -15.93 3.64 8.36
CA GLY A 113 -15.23 3.39 7.10
C GLY A 113 -14.39 4.56 6.60
N LYS A 114 -14.13 5.57 7.44
CA LYS A 114 -13.37 6.76 7.01
C LYS A 114 -11.87 6.61 7.14
N PHE A 115 -11.38 6.04 8.25
CA PHE A 115 -9.95 6.02 8.55
C PHE A 115 -9.42 4.60 8.72
N THR A 116 -8.26 4.34 8.14
CA THR A 116 -7.47 3.13 8.44
C THR A 116 -6.11 3.55 8.98
N LEU A 117 -5.72 3.01 10.13
CA LEU A 117 -4.40 3.25 10.71
C LEU A 117 -3.46 2.12 10.29
N GLU A 118 -2.33 2.46 9.68
CA GLU A 118 -1.30 1.51 9.26
C GLU A 118 0.07 1.96 9.78
N VAL A 119 0.86 1.01 10.25
CA VAL A 119 2.26 1.25 10.63
C VAL A 119 3.13 0.83 9.45
N VAL A 120 3.95 1.76 8.98
CA VAL A 120 4.87 1.55 7.87
C VAL A 120 6.30 1.81 8.32
N GLN A 121 7.26 1.24 7.61
CA GLN A 121 8.67 1.35 8.01
C GLN A 121 9.25 2.73 7.67
N CYS A 122 9.79 2.92 6.47
CA CYS A 122 10.43 4.17 6.09
C CYS A 122 9.61 4.92 5.05
N LEU A 123 9.33 6.19 5.32
CA LEU A 123 8.71 7.13 4.37
C LEU A 123 9.73 8.04 3.65
N ALA A 124 11.02 7.78 3.82
CA ALA A 124 12.13 8.56 3.24
C ALA A 124 12.16 10.05 3.61
N ALA A 125 11.50 10.44 4.71
CA ALA A 125 11.45 11.81 5.23
C ALA A 125 12.21 11.96 6.56
N CYS A 126 13.41 11.36 6.64
CA CYS A 126 14.17 11.30 7.88
C CYS A 126 14.65 12.68 8.37
N GLY A 127 14.86 13.64 7.47
CA GLY A 127 15.31 15.00 7.81
C GLY A 127 14.25 15.87 8.49
N THR A 128 13.00 15.43 8.45
CA THR A 128 11.80 16.15 8.91
C THR A 128 10.89 15.22 9.74
N ALA A 129 11.49 14.19 10.36
CA ALA A 129 10.79 13.28 11.24
C ALA A 129 10.17 14.04 12.43
N PRO A 130 9.00 13.61 12.97
CA PRO A 130 8.23 12.43 12.58
C PRO A 130 7.40 12.63 11.31
N ALA A 131 7.28 11.57 10.50
CA ALA A 131 6.56 11.60 9.23
C ALA A 131 5.33 10.69 9.24
N VAL A 132 4.24 11.17 8.65
CA VAL A 132 2.98 10.45 8.44
C VAL A 132 2.58 10.62 6.98
N LYS A 133 2.00 9.59 6.36
CA LYS A 133 1.44 9.68 5.01
C LYS A 133 -0.05 9.38 5.04
N VAL A 134 -0.88 10.27 4.52
CA VAL A 134 -2.32 10.00 4.33
C VAL A 134 -2.54 9.74 2.85
N ASN A 135 -2.96 8.52 2.51
CA ASN A 135 -3.03 8.04 1.13
C ASN A 135 -1.68 8.22 0.40
N ASP A 136 -1.57 9.24 -0.47
CA ASP A 136 -0.35 9.58 -1.21
C ASP A 136 0.27 10.93 -0.79
N GLU A 137 -0.35 11.64 0.14
CA GLU A 137 0.15 12.91 0.66
C GLU A 137 1.04 12.70 1.89
N LEU A 138 2.25 13.26 1.84
CA LEU A 138 3.23 13.19 2.92
C LEU A 138 3.10 14.39 3.85
N TYR A 139 3.08 14.11 5.14
CA TYR A 139 3.01 15.07 6.23
C TYR A 139 4.25 14.93 7.12
N GLU A 140 4.96 16.04 7.30
CA GLU A 140 6.27 16.10 7.92
C GLU A 140 6.25 16.94 9.21
N ASN A 141 7.24 16.77 10.07
CA ASN A 141 7.36 17.42 11.38
C ASN A 141 6.09 17.28 12.23
N MET A 142 5.52 16.06 12.23
CA MET A 142 4.23 15.82 12.85
C MET A 142 4.31 15.92 14.37
N THR A 143 3.40 16.70 14.93
CA THR A 143 3.14 16.84 16.37
C THR A 143 1.71 16.42 16.68
N PHE A 144 1.38 16.17 17.94
CA PHE A 144 0.00 15.81 18.33
C PHE A 144 -1.02 16.87 17.91
N SER A 145 -0.69 18.17 18.04
CA SER A 145 -1.57 19.24 17.58
C SER A 145 -1.72 19.27 16.06
N ALA A 146 -0.64 18.97 15.30
CA ALA A 146 -0.73 18.88 13.85
C ALA A 146 -1.56 17.66 13.40
N ILE A 147 -1.50 16.55 14.15
CA ILE A 147 -2.34 15.37 13.94
C ILE A 147 -3.81 15.70 14.18
N ASP A 148 -4.13 16.42 15.25
CA ASP A 148 -5.51 16.85 15.51
C ASP A 148 -6.08 17.67 14.36
N GLN A 149 -5.33 18.69 13.92
CA GLN A 149 -5.73 19.53 12.78
C GLN A 149 -5.87 18.72 11.49
N LEU A 150 -4.98 17.75 11.27
CA LEU A 150 -5.05 16.84 10.13
C LEU A 150 -6.34 16.00 10.18
N LEU A 151 -6.63 15.37 11.31
CA LEU A 151 -7.83 14.53 11.46
C LEU A 151 -9.11 15.36 11.31
N GLU A 152 -9.19 16.54 11.91
CA GLU A 152 -10.33 17.45 11.78
C GLU A 152 -10.58 17.86 10.32
N ARG A 153 -9.51 18.22 9.60
CA ARG A 153 -9.61 18.59 8.18
C ARG A 153 -10.13 17.41 7.34
N LEU A 154 -9.59 16.22 7.54
CA LEU A 154 -10.02 15.03 6.79
C LEU A 154 -11.46 14.61 7.12
N GLN A 155 -11.94 14.91 8.34
CA GLN A 155 -13.34 14.67 8.70
C GLN A 155 -14.32 15.61 7.99
N GLN A 156 -13.88 16.84 7.67
CA GLN A 156 -14.69 17.86 7.00
C GLN A 156 -14.72 17.70 5.47
N GLU A 157 -13.68 17.10 4.89
CA GLU A 157 -13.60 16.77 3.48
C GLU A 157 -14.54 15.59 3.14
N ASN A 158 -15.79 15.91 2.79
CA ASN A 158 -16.79 14.94 2.33
C ASN A 158 -16.50 14.43 0.92
#